data_AF-A0A7Y0Z2H2-F1
#
_entry.id   AF-A0A7Y0Z2H2-F1
#
_cell.length_a   1.000
_cell.length_b   1.000
_cell.length_c   1.000
_cell.angle_alpha   90.00
_cell.angle_beta   90.00
_cell.angle_gamma   90.00
#
_symmetry.space_group_name_H-M   'P 1'
#
loop_
_entity.id
_entity.type
_entity.pdbx_description
1 polymer ?
#
loop_
_entity_poly.entity_id
_entity_poly.type
_entity_poly.pdbx_seq_one_letter_code
_entity_poly.pdbx_strand_id
1 'polypeptide(L)'
;MVFPASLVKDACTLAAHYIAARKQADTESAERIDRDIGAFLSEEFHTRENQALFRARFMTLFADCNASFGSLNHWHCLWAYKDDRI
;
A
#
# COMPACT_ATOMS: atom_id res chain seq x y z
N MET A 1 6.17 -6.64 18.81
CA MET A 1 4.76 -6.22 18.62
C MET A 1 4.06 -7.24 17.74
N VAL A 2 2.82 -7.61 18.06
CA VAL A 2 1.98 -8.51 17.27
C VAL A 2 0.79 -7.72 16.73
N PHE A 3 0.59 -7.74 15.42
CA PHE A 3 -0.56 -7.11 14.77
C PHE A 3 -1.76 -8.07 14.75
N PRO A 4 -3.01 -7.55 14.77
CA PRO A 4 -4.19 -8.39 14.61
C PRO A 4 -4.11 -9.24 13.33
N ALA A 5 -4.52 -10.51 13.41
CA ALA A 5 -4.46 -11.43 12.28
C ALA A 5 -5.34 -10.98 11.10
N SER A 6 -6.47 -10.33 11.37
CA SER A 6 -7.33 -9.73 10.34
C SER A 6 -6.59 -8.65 9.54
N LEU A 7 -5.96 -7.72 10.25
CA LEU A 7 -5.19 -6.62 9.66
C LEU A 7 -4.06 -7.12 8.76
N VAL A 8 -3.32 -8.15 9.22
CA VAL A 8 -2.25 -8.76 8.43
C VAL A 8 -2.81 -9.46 7.19
N LYS A 9 -3.94 -10.17 7.33
CA LYS A 9 -4.61 -10.86 6.22
C LYS A 9 -5.08 -9.88 5.14
N ASP A 10 -5.69 -8.77 5.53
CA ASP A 10 -6.22 -7.77 4.59
C ASP A 10 -5.08 -7.08 3.84
N ALA A 11 -4.02 -6.70 4.56
CA ALA A 11 -2.81 -6.15 3.96
C ALA A 11 -2.15 -7.12 2.97
N CYS A 12 -2.00 -8.39 3.34
CA CYS A 12 -1.45 -9.42 2.43
C CYS A 12 -2.32 -9.61 1.19
N THR A 13 -3.64 -9.56 1.33
CA THR A 13 -4.58 -9.70 0.21
C THR A 13 -4.46 -8.53 -0.77
N LEU A 14 -4.41 -7.30 -0.26
CA LEU A 14 -4.21 -6.09 -1.07
C LEU A 14 -2.87 -6.13 -1.82
N ALA A 15 -1.78 -6.50 -1.13
CA ALA A 15 -0.47 -6.64 -1.74
C ALA A 15 -0.45 -7.71 -2.84
N ALA A 16 -1.10 -8.86 -2.61
CA ALA A 16 -1.19 -9.92 -3.60
C ALA A 16 -1.95 -9.49 -4.87
N HIS A 17 -3.08 -8.81 -4.71
CA HIS A 17 -3.85 -8.27 -5.84
C HIS A 17 -3.05 -7.23 -6.62
N TYR A 18 -2.34 -6.34 -5.92
CA TYR A 18 -1.49 -5.34 -6.55
C TYR A 18 -0.39 -5.98 -7.40
N ILE A 19 0.35 -6.93 -6.84
CA ILE A 19 1.41 -7.66 -7.54
C ILE A 19 0.83 -8.41 -8.75
N ALA A 20 -0.35 -9.03 -8.61
CA ALA A 20 -1.00 -9.74 -9.71
C ALA A 20 -1.37 -8.79 -10.86
N ALA A 21 -1.94 -7.62 -10.57
CA ALA A 21 -2.26 -6.61 -11.58
C ALA A 21 -1.00 -6.11 -12.29
N ARG A 22 0.08 -5.83 -11.54
CA ARG A 22 1.37 -5.42 -12.11
C ARG A 22 2.00 -6.49 -13.00
N LYS A 23 1.93 -7.77 -12.62
CA LYS A 23 2.39 -8.89 -13.47
C LYS A 23 1.66 -8.97 -14.80
N GLN A 24 0.38 -8.58 -14.84
CA GLN A 24 -0.44 -8.59 -16.04
C GLN A 24 -0.33 -7.30 -16.86
N ALA A 25 0.49 -6.32 -16.42
CA ALA A 25 0.54 -4.97 -16.96
C ALA A 25 -0.83 -4.26 -16.98
N ASP A 26 -1.75 -4.67 -16.11
CA ASP A 26 -3.07 -4.05 -15.94
C ASP A 26 -2.92 -2.82 -15.02
N THR A 27 -2.67 -1.66 -15.65
CA THR A 27 -2.45 -0.40 -14.97
C THR A 27 -3.70 0.10 -14.25
N GLU A 28 -4.89 -0.11 -14.83
CA GLU A 28 -6.15 0.36 -14.24
C GLU A 28 -6.46 -0.38 -12.93
N SER A 29 -6.33 -1.71 -12.93
CA SER A 29 -6.49 -2.51 -11.71
C SER A 29 -5.42 -2.16 -10.68
N ALA A 30 -4.17 -1.97 -11.10
CA ALA A 30 -3.08 -1.59 -10.19
C ALA A 30 -3.34 -0.23 -9.51
N GLU A 31 -3.83 0.77 -10.25
CA GLU A 31 -4.20 2.09 -9.72
C GLU A 31 -5.43 2.04 -8.80
N ARG A 32 -6.42 1.20 -9.12
CA ARG A 32 -7.57 0.98 -8.22
C ARG A 32 -7.12 0.38 -6.89
N ILE A 33 -6.31 -0.68 -6.93
CA ILE A 33 -5.81 -1.36 -5.73
C ILE A 33 -4.88 -0.45 -4.92
N ASP A 34 -4.10 0.41 -5.58
CA ASP A 34 -3.30 1.44 -4.90
C ASP A 34 -4.18 2.39 -4.07
N ARG A 35 -5.33 2.82 -4.62
CA ARG A 35 -6.30 3.63 -3.86
C ARG A 35 -6.92 2.86 -2.70
N ASP A 36 -7.27 1.59 -2.89
CA ASP A 36 -7.82 0.74 -1.84
C ASP A 36 -6.82 0.55 -0.69
N ILE A 37 -5.52 0.44 -1.01
CA ILE A 37 -4.43 0.43 -0.04
C ILE A 37 -4.37 1.75 0.72
N GLY A 38 -4.42 2.90 0.02
CA GLY A 38 -4.42 4.21 0.66
C GLY A 38 -5.60 4.40 1.62
N ALA A 39 -6.79 3.91 1.25
CA ALA A 39 -7.99 3.92 2.08
C ALA A 39 -7.83 3.02 3.31
N PHE A 40 -7.42 1.76 3.11
CA PHE A 40 -7.14 0.81 4.19
C PHE A 40 -6.16 1.39 5.22
N LEU A 41 -5.08 2.01 4.74
CA LEU A 41 -4.08 2.60 5.61
C LEU A 41 -4.55 3.89 6.31
N SER A 42 -5.53 4.60 5.74
CA SER A 42 -6.09 5.82 6.35
C SER A 42 -7.17 5.48 7.38
N GLU A 43 -8.06 4.55 7.05
CA GLU A 43 -9.20 4.15 7.88
C GLU A 43 -8.77 3.33 9.10
N GLU A 44 -7.85 2.37 8.94
CA GLU A 44 -7.42 1.48 10.03
C GLU A 44 -6.40 2.13 10.99
N PHE A 45 -5.72 3.20 10.56
CA PHE A 45 -4.55 3.74 11.28
C PHE A 45 -4.65 5.20 11.76
N HIS A 46 -5.85 5.71 12.03
CA HIS A 46 -6.02 7.05 12.58
C HIS A 46 -5.46 7.28 14.01
N THR A 47 -5.13 6.23 14.80
CA THR A 47 -4.60 6.41 16.18
C THR A 47 -3.66 5.28 16.66
N ARG A 48 -2.37 5.61 16.88
CA ARG A 48 -1.32 5.02 17.77
C ARG A 48 0.02 4.75 17.07
N GLU A 49 1.13 5.11 17.72
CA GLU A 49 2.54 4.97 17.25
C GLU A 49 2.92 3.62 16.63
N ASN A 50 2.33 2.54 17.12
CA ASN A 50 2.53 1.20 16.59
C ASN A 50 2.02 0.98 15.16
N GLN A 51 1.05 1.78 14.76
CA GLN A 51 0.47 1.83 13.42
C GLN A 51 1.45 2.45 12.43
N ALA A 52 2.31 3.37 12.87
CA ALA A 52 3.37 3.94 12.03
C ALA A 52 4.38 2.89 11.60
N LEU A 53 4.75 1.95 12.49
CA LEU A 53 5.65 0.85 12.15
C LEU A 53 5.01 -0.12 11.14
N PHE A 54 3.72 -0.43 11.28
CA PHE A 54 3.00 -1.26 10.32
C PHE A 54 2.93 -0.57 8.95
N ARG A 55 2.49 0.69 8.93
CA ARG A 55 2.39 1.51 7.73
C ARG A 55 3.74 1.60 7.02
N ALA A 56 4.82 1.83 7.75
CA ALA A 56 6.17 1.87 7.19
C ALA A 56 6.58 0.53 6.55
N ARG A 57 6.36 -0.60 7.23
CA ARG A 57 6.68 -1.93 6.68
C ARG A 57 5.87 -2.26 5.43
N PHE A 58 4.57 -1.96 5.46
CA PHE A 58 3.69 -2.19 4.32
C PHE A 58 4.05 -1.28 3.13
N MET A 59 4.45 -0.04 3.41
CA MET A 59 4.96 0.90 2.42
C MET A 59 6.24 0.45 1.74
N THR A 60 7.20 -0.07 2.50
CA THR A 60 8.46 -0.60 1.94
C THR A 60 8.19 -1.73 0.96
N LEU A 61 7.30 -2.68 1.32
CA LEU A 61 6.90 -3.77 0.42
C LEU A 61 6.34 -3.24 -0.90
N PHE A 62 5.53 -2.20 -0.85
CA PHE A 62 4.92 -1.60 -2.03
C PHE A 62 5.94 -0.89 -2.93
N ALA A 63 6.85 -0.12 -2.33
CA ALA A 63 7.94 0.54 -3.04
C ALA A 63 8.86 -0.48 -3.73
N ASP A 64 9.21 -1.57 -3.05
CA ASP A 64 10.05 -2.64 -3.60
C ASP A 64 9.36 -3.36 -4.76
N CYS A 65 8.03 -3.58 -4.67
CA CYS A 65 7.25 -4.13 -5.77
C CYS A 65 7.30 -3.21 -7.00
N ASN A 66 7.07 -1.91 -6.81
CA ASN A 66 7.13 -0.93 -7.90
C ASN A 66 8.50 -0.85 -8.57
N ALA A 67 9.57 -0.82 -7.76
CA ALA A 67 10.94 -0.84 -8.26
C ALA A 67 11.24 -2.10 -9.10
N SER A 68 10.74 -3.26 -8.65
CA SER A 68 10.93 -4.55 -9.34
C SER A 68 10.24 -4.61 -10.72
N PHE A 69 9.15 -3.85 -10.91
CA PHE A 69 8.45 -3.74 -12.20
C PHE A 69 8.96 -2.57 -13.06
N GLY A 70 10.10 -1.97 -12.73
CA GLY A 70 10.75 -0.92 -13.53
C GLY A 70 9.98 0.39 -13.59
N SER A 71 8.96 0.57 -12.75
CA SER A 71 8.15 1.77 -12.68
C SER A 71 8.17 2.28 -11.25
N LEU A 72 9.21 3.06 -10.95
CA LEU A 72 9.15 4.09 -9.92
C LEU A 72 8.23 5.21 -10.42
N ASN A 73 6.98 4.88 -10.77
CA ASN A 73 5.99 5.91 -11.01
C ASN A 73 5.60 6.45 -9.64
N HIS A 74 6.20 7.58 -9.28
CA HIS A 74 5.82 8.39 -8.13
C HIS A 74 4.31 8.71 -8.13
N TRP A 75 3.69 8.70 -9.31
CA TRP A 75 2.25 8.84 -9.55
C TRP A 75 1.38 7.64 -9.17
N HIS A 76 1.96 6.47 -8.89
CA HIS A 76 1.22 5.27 -8.45
C HIS A 76 1.28 5.09 -6.92
N CYS A 77 1.78 6.08 -6.20
CA CYS A 77 1.70 6.18 -4.74
C CYS A 77 0.95 7.47 -4.40
N LEU A 78 -0.19 7.74 -5.07
CA LEU A 78 -0.93 9.00 -4.96
C LEU A 78 -1.36 9.30 -3.51
N TRP A 79 -1.58 8.27 -2.70
CA TRP A 79 -1.93 8.39 -1.29
C TRP A 79 -0.72 8.60 -0.37
N ALA A 80 0.50 8.23 -0.80
CA ALA A 80 1.72 8.47 -0.03
C ALA A 80 2.21 9.92 -0.15
N TYR A 81 1.84 10.61 -1.24
CA TYR A 81 2.20 12.00 -1.50
C TYR A 81 1.05 13.00 -1.33
N LYS A 82 -0.20 12.54 -1.13
CA LYS A 82 -1.33 13.40 -0.73
C LYS A 82 -1.32 13.72 0.78
N ASP A 83 -0.15 14.03 1.33
CA ASP A 83 -0.05 14.71 2.62
C ASP A 83 0.10 16.22 2.35
N ASP A 84 -0.95 16.83 1.77
CA ASP A 84 -1.06 18.29 1.55
C ASP A 84 -1.41 19.02 2.87
N ARG A 85 -0.72 18.70 3.97
CA ARG A 85 -0.80 19.46 5.23
C ARG A 85 0.53 19.47 5.99
N ILE A 86 1.51 20.23 5.48
CA ILE A 86 2.37 21.10 6.31
C ILE A 86 2.52 22.44 5.60
#